data_AF-A0A843DRP8-F1
#
_entry.id   AF-A0A843DRP8-F1
#
_cell.length_a   1.000
_cell.length_b   1.000
_cell.length_c   1.000
_cell.angle_alpha   90.00
_cell.angle_beta   90.00
_cell.angle_gamma   90.00
#
_symmetry.space_group_name_H-M   'P 1'
#
loop_
_entity.id
_entity.type
_entity.pdbx_description
1 polymer ?
#
loop_
_entity_poly.entity_id
_entity_poly.type
_entity_poly.pdbx_seq_one_letter_code
_entity_poly.pdbx_strand_id
1 'polypeptide(L)'
;LGEQSGVIYLGGGTPKNFIQQTEVIFPKYHDHYLGGHEFALQYTTDAPHWGGLSGCTFEEGISWGKERPESRKLQCFCDITIALPIVTSALIASGVKRA
;
A
#
# COMPACT_ATOMS: atom_id res chain seq x y z
N LEU A 1 8.47 -14.22 4.21
CA LEU A 1 7.23 -13.51 3.81
C LEU A 1 6.75 -14.19 2.54
N GLY A 2 5.46 -14.50 2.43
CA GLY A 2 4.92 -15.41 1.40
C GLY A 2 5.20 -14.94 -0.04
N GLU A 3 4.96 -15.83 -1.02
CA GLU A 3 5.25 -15.60 -2.45
C GLU A 3 4.57 -14.35 -3.04
N GLN A 4 3.59 -13.76 -2.34
CA GLN A 4 2.90 -12.52 -2.70
C GLN A 4 2.61 -11.70 -1.44
N SER A 5 2.90 -10.40 -1.47
CA SER A 5 2.63 -9.46 -0.37
C SER A 5 1.63 -8.38 -0.79
N GLY A 6 0.81 -7.94 0.17
CA GLY A 6 -0.20 -6.90 -0.04
C GLY A 6 -0.24 -5.94 1.14
N VAL A 7 -0.43 -4.65 0.86
CA VAL A 7 -0.42 -3.57 1.84
C VAL A 7 -1.66 -2.69 1.72
N ILE A 8 -2.20 -2.29 2.87
CA ILE A 8 -3.27 -1.30 2.96
C ILE A 8 -2.77 -0.17 3.87
N TYR A 9 -2.52 0.99 3.27
CA TYR A 9 -2.08 2.20 3.95
C TYR A 9 -3.31 2.96 4.46
N LEU A 10 -3.41 3.06 5.78
CA LEU A 10 -4.42 3.86 6.46
C LEU A 10 -3.75 5.18 6.90
N GLY A 11 -3.77 6.19 6.04
CA GLY A 11 -3.03 7.43 6.20
C GLY A 11 -1.61 7.37 5.64
N GLY A 12 -0.67 8.03 6.33
CA GLY A 12 0.71 8.21 5.87
C GLY A 12 1.74 8.20 6.99
N GLY A 13 2.81 8.97 6.82
CA GLY A 13 3.86 9.17 7.82
C GLY A 13 4.79 7.98 8.02
N THR A 14 5.37 7.90 9.22
CA THR A 14 6.33 6.85 9.60
C THR A 14 5.78 5.43 9.40
N PRO A 15 4.52 5.11 9.76
CA PRO A 15 3.96 3.77 9.53
C PRO A 15 3.97 3.36 8.05
N LYS A 16 3.60 4.27 7.14
CA LYS A 16 3.65 4.03 5.68
C LYS A 16 5.08 3.77 5.21
N ASN A 17 6.02 4.62 5.61
CA ASN A 17 7.41 4.42 5.20
C ASN A 17 7.99 3.11 5.76
N PHE A 18 7.72 2.79 7.03
CA PHE A 18 8.28 1.62 7.69
C PHE A 18 7.92 0.32 6.95
N ILE A 19 6.65 0.13 6.59
CA ILE A 19 6.25 -1.07 5.86
C ILE A 19 6.81 -1.07 4.43
N GLN A 20 6.89 0.09 3.75
CA GLN A 20 7.49 0.21 2.42
C GLN A 20 8.97 -0.18 2.41
N GLN A 21 9.73 0.15 3.47
CA GLN A 21 11.13 -0.24 3.57
C GLN A 21 11.33 -1.75 3.65
N THR A 22 10.32 -2.52 4.07
CA THR A 22 10.45 -3.98 4.17
C THR A 22 10.74 -4.61 2.81
N GLU A 23 10.06 -4.18 1.74
CA GLU A 23 10.28 -4.67 0.38
C GLU A 23 11.56 -4.11 -0.24
N VAL A 24 11.89 -2.84 0.02
CA VAL A 24 13.12 -2.22 -0.51
C VAL A 24 14.38 -2.90 0.04
N ILE A 25 14.32 -3.35 1.30
CA ILE A 25 15.45 -3.98 1.99
C ILE A 25 15.50 -5.49 1.75
N PHE A 26 14.35 -6.13 1.47
CA PHE A 26 14.23 -7.57 1.24
C PHE A 26 15.28 -8.18 0.28
N PRO A 27 15.58 -7.59 -0.90
CA PRO A 27 16.58 -8.15 -1.82
C PRO A 27 18.00 -8.23 -1.27
N LYS A 28 18.32 -7.51 -0.17
CA LYS A 28 19.64 -7.60 0.47
C LYS A 28 19.83 -8.84 1.33
N TYR A 29 18.74 -9.50 1.73
CA TYR A 29 18.76 -10.59 2.70
C TYR A 29 18.10 -11.87 2.19
N HIS A 30 17.45 -11.83 1.03
CA HIS A 30 16.72 -12.95 0.47
C HIS A 30 16.85 -13.00 -1.05
N ASP A 31 17.22 -14.17 -1.58
CA ASP A 31 17.38 -14.41 -3.03
C ASP A 31 16.04 -14.39 -3.79
N HIS A 32 14.92 -14.53 -3.08
CA HIS A 32 13.56 -14.51 -3.63
C HIS A 32 12.92 -13.13 -3.53
N TYR A 33 13.61 -12.09 -4.02
CA TYR A 33 13.01 -10.76 -4.10
C TYR A 33 11.95 -10.70 -5.18
N LEU A 34 10.78 -10.23 -4.77
CA LEU A 34 9.59 -10.19 -5.59
C LEU A 34 9.50 -8.88 -6.39
N GLY A 35 10.24 -7.82 -6.07
CA GLY A 35 10.13 -6.55 -6.79
C GLY A 35 9.17 -5.54 -6.16
N GLY A 36 8.85 -5.68 -4.87
CA GLY A 36 7.89 -4.84 -4.17
C GLY A 36 6.58 -5.56 -3.82
N HIS A 37 5.66 -4.83 -3.17
CA HIS A 37 4.32 -5.33 -2.90
C HIS A 37 3.51 -5.57 -4.18
N GLU A 38 2.76 -6.68 -4.24
CA GLU A 38 1.91 -7.04 -5.39
C GLU A 38 0.55 -6.34 -5.35
N PHE A 39 0.04 -6.05 -4.15
CA PHE A 39 -1.21 -5.32 -3.94
C PHE A 39 -0.96 -4.11 -3.05
N ALA A 40 -1.49 -2.94 -3.43
CA ALA A 40 -1.35 -1.73 -2.64
C ALA A 40 -2.63 -0.89 -2.64
N LEU A 41 -3.15 -0.58 -1.45
CA LEU A 41 -4.32 0.28 -1.29
C LEU A 41 -3.97 1.43 -0.36
N GLN A 42 -4.29 2.66 -0.73
CA GLN A 42 -3.97 3.83 0.09
C GLN A 42 -5.21 4.68 0.33
N TYR A 43 -5.50 4.95 1.60
CA TYR A 43 -6.41 6.00 2.03
C TYR A 43 -5.57 7.13 2.62
N THR A 44 -5.62 8.32 2.04
CA THR A 44 -4.86 9.47 2.55
C THR A 44 -5.62 10.76 2.30
N THR A 45 -5.46 11.73 3.18
CA THR A 45 -5.91 13.11 2.95
C THR A 45 -4.77 14.00 2.45
N ASP A 46 -3.53 13.49 2.44
CA ASP A 46 -2.37 14.23 2.00
C ASP A 46 -2.25 14.23 0.47
N ALA A 47 -1.90 15.39 -0.08
CA ALA A 47 -1.89 15.61 -1.52
C ALA A 47 -0.47 15.44 -2.09
N PRO A 48 -0.32 14.86 -3.28
CA PRO A 48 0.99 14.53 -3.85
C PRO A 48 1.83 15.77 -4.18
N HIS A 49 1.21 16.92 -4.50
CA HIS A 49 1.91 18.14 -4.90
C HIS A 49 2.77 18.76 -3.79
N TRP A 50 2.54 18.39 -2.52
CA TRP A 50 3.39 18.83 -1.41
C TRP A 50 4.74 18.10 -1.36
N GLY A 51 4.90 17.01 -2.12
CA GLY A 51 6.12 16.20 -2.12
C GLY A 51 6.34 15.42 -0.81
N GLY A 52 5.30 15.30 0.02
CA GLY A 52 5.34 14.54 1.27
C GLY A 52 5.18 13.04 1.05
N LEU A 53 5.91 12.23 1.83
CA LEU A 53 5.79 10.77 1.78
C LEU A 53 4.38 10.26 2.08
N SER A 54 3.62 10.97 2.92
CA SER A 54 2.25 10.62 3.27
C SER A 54 1.31 10.65 2.04
N GLY A 55 1.44 11.67 1.19
CA GLY A 55 0.68 11.84 -0.06
C GLY A 55 1.32 11.25 -1.32
N CYS A 56 2.56 10.74 -1.22
CA CYS A 56 3.32 10.10 -2.30
C CYS A 56 2.45 9.12 -3.11
N THR A 57 2.49 9.26 -4.43
CA THR A 57 1.76 8.41 -5.38
C THR A 57 2.41 7.04 -5.49
N PHE A 58 1.66 6.06 -6.01
CA PHE A 58 2.24 4.74 -6.25
C PHE A 58 3.27 4.74 -7.37
N GLU A 59 3.14 5.62 -8.36
CA GLU A 59 4.13 5.77 -9.43
C GLU A 59 5.48 6.21 -8.87
N GLU A 60 5.49 7.12 -7.90
CA GLU A 60 6.70 7.48 -7.18
C GLU A 60 7.20 6.28 -6.35
N GLY A 61 6.32 5.61 -5.61
CA GLY A 61 6.69 4.44 -4.81
C GLY A 61 7.36 3.30 -5.61
N ILE A 62 6.86 3.03 -6.82
CA ILE A 62 7.41 2.07 -7.78
C ILE A 62 8.85 2.44 -8.19
N SER A 63 9.14 3.73 -8.38
CA SER A 63 10.50 4.18 -8.73
C SER A 63 11.54 3.84 -7.66
N TRP A 64 11.10 3.61 -6.43
CA TRP A 64 11.92 3.20 -5.28
C TRP A 64 11.89 1.69 -5.00
N GLY A 65 11.13 0.90 -5.78
CA GLY A 65 10.97 -0.55 -5.56
C GLY A 65 10.13 -0.92 -4.34
N LYS A 66 9.28 0.00 -3.86
CA LYS A 66 8.37 -0.24 -2.73
C LYS A 66 7.17 -1.09 -3.16
N GLU A 67 6.63 -0.79 -4.34
CA GLU A 67 5.56 -1.55 -4.98
C GLU A 67 6.04 -2.08 -6.34
N ARG A 68 5.49 -3.24 -6.76
CA ARG A 68 5.77 -3.80 -8.08
C ARG A 68 5.24 -2.89 -9.20
N PRO A 69 5.92 -2.77 -10.35
CA PRO A 69 5.37 -2.05 -11.50
C PRO A 69 3.97 -2.57 -11.91
N GLU A 70 3.80 -3.90 -11.93
CA GLU A 70 2.56 -4.61 -12.26
C GLU A 70 1.59 -4.73 -11.07
N SER A 71 1.88 -4.09 -9.93
CA SER A 71 1.02 -4.16 -8.74
C SER A 71 -0.40 -3.69 -9.04
N ARG A 72 -1.38 -4.38 -8.44
CA ARG A 72 -2.76 -3.89 -8.38
C ARG A 72 -2.85 -2.85 -7.29
N LYS A 73 -3.00 -1.59 -7.70
CA LYS A 73 -2.88 -0.42 -6.82
C LYS A 73 -4.05 0.53 -6.96
N LEU A 74 -4.49 1.10 -5.84
CA LEU A 74 -5.56 2.10 -5.80
C LEU A 74 -5.33 3.13 -4.69
N GLN A 75 -5.36 4.41 -5.03
CA GLN A 75 -5.28 5.51 -4.08
C GLN A 75 -6.64 6.21 -3.97
N CYS A 76 -7.14 6.35 -2.75
CA CYS A 76 -8.38 7.04 -2.41
C CYS A 76 -8.06 8.25 -1.53
N PHE A 77 -8.39 9.45 -2.03
CA PHE A 77 -8.26 10.68 -1.26
C PHE A 77 -9.47 10.86 -0.34
N CYS A 78 -9.40 10.28 0.85
CA CYS A 78 -10.50 10.25 1.81
C CYS A 78 -9.97 10.12 3.24
N ASP A 79 -10.67 10.74 4.19
CA ASP A 79 -10.42 10.52 5.61
C ASP A 79 -10.71 9.05 5.98
N ILE A 80 -9.82 8.44 6.75
CA ILE A 80 -9.92 7.03 7.09
C ILE A 80 -11.18 6.70 7.90
N THR A 81 -11.66 7.64 8.71
CA THR A 81 -12.88 7.48 9.51
C THR A 81 -14.13 7.37 8.66
N ILE A 82 -14.08 7.84 7.41
CA ILE A 82 -15.15 7.70 6.40
C ILE A 82 -14.94 6.42 5.59
N ALA A 83 -13.74 6.22 5.04
CA ALA A 83 -13.48 5.14 4.11
C ALA A 83 -13.53 3.75 4.75
N LEU A 84 -12.95 3.60 5.94
CA LEU A 84 -12.77 2.28 6.57
C LEU A 84 -14.09 1.60 6.95
N PRO A 85 -15.09 2.29 7.57
CA PRO A 85 -16.38 1.68 7.85
C PRO A 85 -17.14 1.25 6.59
N ILE A 86 -17.10 2.05 5.52
CA ILE A 86 -17.79 1.75 4.25
C ILE A 86 -17.21 0.49 3.61
N VAL A 87 -15.88 0.43 3.48
CA VAL A 87 -15.19 -0.68 2.83
C VAL A 87 -15.35 -1.96 3.64
N THR A 88 -15.23 -1.86 4.96
CA THR A 88 -15.42 -3.02 5.86
C THR A 88 -16.87 -3.53 5.77
N SER A 89 -17.86 -2.63 5.79
CA SER A 89 -19.27 -3.00 5.64
C SER A 89 -19.55 -3.66 4.29
N ALA A 90 -18.98 -3.14 3.20
CA ALA A 90 -19.12 -3.72 1.87
C ALA A 90 -18.52 -5.13 1.79
N LEU A 91 -17.33 -5.36 2.36
CA LEU A 91 -16.67 -6.67 2.39
C LEU A 91 -17.47 -7.70 3.20
N ILE A 92 -18.06 -7.29 4.32
CA ILE A 92 -18.95 -8.15 5.12
C ILE A 92 -20.22 -8.48 4.32
N ALA A 93 -20.86 -7.48 3.72
CA ALA A 93 -22.09 -7.65 2.96
C ALA A 93 -21.91 -8.49 1.69
N SER A 94 -20.73 -8.42 1.04
CA SER A 94 -20.43 -9.21 -0.15
C SER A 94 -20.23 -10.71 0.14
N GLY A 95 -20.14 -11.11 1.42
CA GLY A 95 -19.99 -12.52 1.80
C GLY A 95 -18.67 -13.16 1.32
N VAL A 96 -17.66 -12.33 0.99
CA VAL A 96 -16.36 -12.80 0.51
C VAL A 96 -15.66 -13.53 1.65
N LYS A 97 -15.24 -14.77 1.41
CA LYS A 97 -14.44 -15.54 2.35
C LYS A 97 -12.97 -15.35 2.03
N ARG A 98 -12.14 -15.29 3.08
CA ARG A 98 -10.69 -15.36 2.93
C ARG A 98 -10.34 -16.69 2.26
N ALA A 99 -9.56 -16.61 1.17
CA ALA A 99 -9.03 -17.77 0.46
C ALA A 99 -8.07 -18.57 1.34
#